data_AF-A0A7X8K237-F1
#
_entry.id   AF-A0A7X8K237-F1
#
_cell.length_a   1.000
_cell.length_b   1.000
_cell.length_c   1.000
_cell.angle_alpha   90.00
_cell.angle_beta   90.00
_cell.angle_gamma   90.00
#
_symmetry.space_group_name_H-M   'P 1'
#
loop_
_entity.id
_entity.type
_entity.pdbx_description
1 polymer ?
#
loop_
_entity_poly.entity_id
_entity_poly.type
_entity_poly.pdbx_seq_one_letter_code
_entity_poly.pdbx_strand_id
1 'polypeptide(L)' 'MALYKNGEKINEGVGTDVLGDPAYCVAWLANTLWEFGVTLQKGEVVLSGALTAAVDAETGDKFKAVFTELGEIEVEFV' A
#
# COMPACT_ATOMS: atom_id res chain seq x y z
N MET A 1 -5.97 -0.84 -8.75
CA MET A 1 -5.74 -2.03 -7.91
C MET A 1 -7.08 -2.54 -7.44
N ALA A 2 -7.32 -3.85 -7.54
CA ALA A 2 -8.51 -4.49 -7.01
C ALA A 2 -8.10 -5.42 -5.85
N LEU A 3 -8.79 -5.29 -4.71
CA LEU A 3 -8.55 -6.10 -3.52
C LEU A 3 -9.67 -7.14 -3.37
N TYR A 4 -9.27 -8.38 -3.14
CA TYR A 4 -10.15 -9.51 -2.94
C TYR A 4 -9.92 -10.12 -1.55
N LYS A 5 -11.01 -10.57 -0.91
CA LYS A 5 -11.01 -11.40 0.30
C LYS A 5 -11.82 -12.66 0.00
N ASN A 6 -11.23 -13.83 0.19
CA ASN A 6 -11.86 -15.13 -0.04
C ASN A 6 -12.50 -15.29 -1.44
N GLY A 7 -11.85 -14.70 -2.46
CA GLY A 7 -12.31 -14.73 -3.85
C GLY A 7 -13.31 -13.63 -4.23
N GLU A 8 -13.83 -12.87 -3.28
CA GLU A 8 -14.76 -11.76 -3.52
C GLU A 8 -14.01 -10.43 -3.58
N LYS A 9 -14.30 -9.59 -4.58
CA LYS A 9 -13.74 -8.23 -4.68
C LYS A 9 -14.38 -7.34 -3.62
N ILE A 10 -13.60 -6.92 -2.64
CA ILE A 10 -14.05 -6.13 -1.49
C ILE A 10 -13.70 -4.64 -1.60
N ASN A 11 -12.69 -4.29 -2.41
CA ASN A 11 -12.26 -2.91 -2.55
C ASN A 11 -11.54 -2.65 -3.88
N GLU A 12 -11.40 -1.38 -4.24
CA GLU A 12 -10.55 -0.94 -5.34
C GLU A 12 -10.02 0.47 -5.13
N GLY A 13 -8.87 0.77 -5.72
CA GLY A 13 -8.24 2.08 -5.61
C GLY A 13 -7.15 2.30 -6.66
N VAL A 14 -6.76 3.55 -6.82
CA VAL A 14 -5.76 4.00 -7.79
C VAL A 14 -4.64 4.77 -7.09
N GLY A 15 -3.48 4.90 -7.75
CA GLY A 15 -2.32 5.55 -7.13
C GLY A 15 -2.60 6.98 -6.65
N THR A 16 -3.47 7.71 -7.35
CA THR A 16 -3.85 9.08 -6.98
C THR A 16 -4.60 9.18 -5.65
N ASP A 17 -5.14 8.07 -5.13
CA ASP A 17 -5.77 8.04 -3.80
C ASP A 17 -4.73 8.23 -2.67
N VAL A 18 -3.44 8.11 -2.99
CA VAL A 18 -2.30 8.33 -2.09
C VAL A 18 -1.80 9.76 -2.22
N LEU A 19 -2.47 10.69 -1.52
CA LEU A 19 -2.18 12.13 -1.53
C LEU A 19 -2.00 12.73 -2.94
N GLY A 20 -2.74 12.23 -3.94
CA GLY A 20 -2.65 12.67 -5.34
C GLY A 20 -1.55 12.01 -6.15
N ASP A 21 -0.44 11.60 -5.53
CA ASP A 21 0.68 10.87 -6.17
C ASP A 21 1.47 10.06 -5.11
N PRO A 22 1.64 8.72 -5.28
CA PRO A 22 2.44 7.91 -4.36
C PRO A 22 3.89 8.39 -4.18
N ALA A 23 4.52 8.97 -5.21
CA ALA A 23 5.86 9.53 -5.13
C ALA A 23 5.90 10.82 -4.30
N TYR A 24 4.81 11.60 -4.32
CA TYR A 24 4.69 12.80 -3.50
C TYR A 24 4.69 12.45 -2.00
N CYS A 25 4.05 11.35 -1.58
CA CYS A 25 4.15 10.87 -0.20
C CYS A 25 5.58 10.60 0.26
N VAL A 26 6.43 10.03 -0.60
CA VAL A 26 7.83 9.75 -0.27
C VAL A 26 8.62 11.05 -0.12
N ALA A 27 8.40 12.02 -1.01
CA ALA A 27 9.02 13.34 -0.91
C ALA A 27 8.58 14.08 0.36
N TRP A 28 7.29 14.02 0.69
CA TRP A 28 6.74 14.56 1.94
C TRP A 28 7.42 13.92 3.16
N LEU A 29 7.50 12.59 3.21
CA LEU A 29 8.14 11.88 4.33
C LEU A 29 9.59 12.29 4.51
N ALA A 30 10.37 12.38 3.42
CA ALA A 30 11.77 12.80 3.47
C ALA A 30 11.92 14.21 4.06
N ASN A 31 11.07 15.16 3.63
CA ASN A 31 11.08 16.53 4.14
C ASN A 31 10.69 16.59 5.62
N THR A 32 9.68 15.83 6.03
CA THR A 32 9.25 15.77 7.43
C THR A 32 10.31 15.16 8.34
N LEU A 33 10.97 14.07 7.91
CA LEU A 33 12.04 13.43 8.69
C LEU A 33 13.26 14.35 8.88
N TRP A 34 13.55 15.20 7.88
CA TRP A 34 14.63 16.17 7.97
C TRP A 34 14.46 17.16 9.12
N GLU A 35 13.23 17.54 9.46
CA GLU A 35 12.92 18.40 10.62
C GLU A 35 13.39 17.78 11.95
N PHE A 36 13.54 16.45 12.00
CA PHE A 36 14.05 15.68 13.14
C PHE A 36 15.51 15.26 12.97
N GLY A 37 16.22 15.74 11.94
CA GLY A 37 17.59 15.35 11.65
C GLY A 37 17.74 13.92 11.12
N VAL A 38 16.66 13.31 10.64
CA VAL A 38 16.64 11.96 10.06
C VAL A 38 16.59 12.07 8.54
N THR A 39 17.26 11.15 7.84
CA THR A 39 17.24 11.08 6.37
C THR A 39 16.92 9.67 5.91
N LEU A 40 16.19 9.54 4.81
CA LEU A 40 15.99 8.25 4.14
C LEU A 40 17.32 7.78 3.56
N GLN A 41 17.67 6.53 3.82
CA GLN A 41 18.92 5.93 3.37
C GLN A 41 18.73 5.17 2.06
N LYS A 42 19.82 5.09 1.29
CA LYS A 42 19.86 4.28 0.07
C LYS A 42 19.51 2.82 0.40
N GLY A 43 18.52 2.29 -0.31
CA GLY A 43 18.09 0.89 -0.19
C GLY A 43 16.93 0.67 0.77
N GLU A 44 16.46 1.71 1.47
CA GLU A 44 15.24 1.61 2.25
C GLU A 44 14.00 1.45 1.35
N VAL A 45 13.04 0.67 1.83
CA VAL A 45 11.73 0.49 1.19
C VAL A 45 10.71 1.34 1.91
N VAL A 46 10.06 2.25 1.19
CA VAL A 46 9.01 3.12 1.72
C VAL A 46 7.66 2.68 1.17
N LEU A 47 6.71 2.41 2.07
CA LEU A 47 5.31 2.17 1.69
C LEU A 47 4.60 3.53 1.63
N SER A 48 4.29 3.99 0.43
CA SER A 48 3.81 5.36 0.14
C SER A 48 2.42 5.67 0.70
N GLY A 49 1.62 4.65 1.01
CA GLY A 49 0.26 4.81 1.53
C GLY A 49 -0.69 3.74 1.00
N ALA A 50 -1.83 3.58 1.67
CA ALA A 50 -2.86 2.63 1.26
C ALA A 50 -3.66 3.19 0.07
N LEU A 51 -3.96 2.33 -0.92
CA LEU A 51 -4.84 2.67 -2.05
C LEU A 51 -6.33 2.52 -1.71
N THR A 52 -6.65 1.78 -0.66
CA THR A 52 -8.03 1.44 -0.26
C THR A 52 -8.15 1.50 1.25
N ALA A 53 -9.38 1.51 1.76
CA ALA A 53 -9.62 1.28 3.18
C ALA A 53 -9.06 -0.08 3.62
N ALA A 54 -8.56 -0.14 4.86
CA ALA A 54 -8.17 -1.39 5.50
C ALA A 54 -9.38 -2.29 5.73
N VAL A 55 -9.16 -3.60 5.71
CA VAL A 55 -10.19 -4.61 5.95
C VAL A 55 -9.67 -5.58 6.99
N ASP A 56 -10.55 -5.97 7.91
CA ASP A 56 -10.21 -6.91 8.98
C ASP A 56 -9.86 -8.29 8.40
N ALA A 57 -8.76 -8.84 8.90
CA ALA A 57 -8.28 -10.18 8.58
C ALA A 57 -8.49 -11.11 9.77
N GLU A 58 -9.08 -12.27 9.50
CA GLU A 58 -9.31 -13.35 10.45
C GLU A 58 -8.51 -14.59 10.06
N THR A 59 -8.29 -15.51 11.01
CA THR A 59 -7.65 -16.79 10.72
C THR A 59 -8.44 -17.55 9.65
N GLY A 60 -7.74 -18.00 8.60
CA GLY A 60 -8.30 -18.67 7.42
C GLY A 60 -8.58 -17.75 6.24
N ASP A 61 -8.50 -16.42 6.41
CA ASP A 61 -8.75 -15.48 5.32
C ASP A 61 -7.63 -15.49 4.27
N LYS A 62 -8.03 -15.42 3.00
CA LYS A 62 -7.15 -15.23 1.85
C LYS A 62 -7.39 -13.88 1.22
N PHE A 63 -6.34 -13.07 1.15
CA PHE A 63 -6.36 -11.78 0.47
C PHE A 63 -5.57 -11.84 -0.83
N LYS A 64 -6.10 -11.15 -1.86
CA LYS A 64 -5.40 -10.95 -3.13
C LYS A 64 -5.52 -9.50 -3.57
N ALA A 65 -4.39 -8.87 -3.87
CA ALA A 65 -4.33 -7.56 -4.47
C ALA A 65 -3.82 -7.68 -5.92
N VAL A 66 -4.61 -7.20 -6.88
CA VAL A 66 -4.28 -7.24 -8.31
C VAL A 66 -4.00 -5.81 -8.81
N PHE A 67 -2.81 -5.60 -9.35
CA PHE A 67 -2.36 -4.35 -9.95
C PHE A 67 -2.28 -4.51 -11.47
N THR A 68 -2.82 -3.54 -12.21
CA THR A 68 -2.96 -3.62 -13.67
C THR A 68 -1.64 -3.93 -14.39
N GLU A 69 -0.54 -3.31 -13.96
CA GLU A 69 0.77 -3.46 -14.61
C GLU A 69 1.85 -4.06 -13.70
N LEU A 70 1.60 -4.16 -12.39
CA LEU A 70 2.58 -4.61 -11.40
C LEU A 70 2.37 -6.07 -10.96
N GLY A 71 1.38 -6.76 -11.54
CA GLY A 71 1.04 -8.14 -11.19
C GLY A 71 0.12 -8.25 -9.97
N GLU A 72 0.17 -9.39 -9.29
CA GLU A 72 -0.68 -9.67 -8.14
C GLU A 72 0.12 -10.18 -6.94
N ILE A 73 -0.43 -9.97 -5.75
CA ILE A 73 0.13 -10.41 -4.48
C ILE A 73 -0.99 -11.10 -3.70
N GLU A 74 -0.67 -12.24 -3.08
CA GLU A 74 -1.59 -13.00 -2.25
C GLU A 74 -1.00 -13.25 -0.86
N VAL A 75 -1.88 -13.30 0.15
CA VAL A 75 -1.53 -13.69 1.51
C VAL A 75 -2.67 -14.51 2.11
N GLU A 76 -2.32 -15.55 2.86
CA GLU A 76 -3.24 -16.36 3.67
C GLU A 76 -2.90 -16.14 5.15
N PHE A 77 -3.92 -15.84 5.95
CA PHE A 77 -3.79 -15.69 7.39
C PHE A 77 -4.02 -17.07 8.04
N VAL A 78 -2.99 -17.66 8.67
CA VAL A 78 -3.04 -19.00 9.29
C VAL A 78 -2.84 -18.98 10.80
#